data_AF-A0AA92HHV2-F1
#
_entry.id   AF-A0AA92HHV2-F1
#
_cell.length_a   1.000
_cell.length_b   1.000
_cell.length_c   1.000
_cell.angle_alpha   90.00
_cell.angle_beta   90.00
_cell.angle_gamma   90.00
#
_symmetry.space_group_name_H-M   'P 1'
#
loop_
_entity.id
_entity.type
_entity.pdbx_description
1 polymer ?
#
loop_
_entity_poly.entity_id
_entity_poly.type
_entity_poly.pdbx_seq_one_letter_code
_entity_poly.pdbx_strand_id
1 'polypeptide(L)' 'MAEHKHGTMDISVQEKTFAGFVTFTVRFCIALALFAVFLAVFAT' A
#
# COMPACT_ATOMS: atom_id res chain seq x y z
N MET A 1 -33.56 13.38 6.49
CA MET A 1 -32.16 13.03 6.79
C MET A 1 -32.17 11.58 7.26
N ALA A 2 -31.64 10.63 6.47
CA ALA A 2 -31.57 9.24 6.93
C ALA A 2 -30.72 9.20 8.20
N GLU A 3 -31.23 8.63 9.29
CA GLU A 3 -30.47 8.48 10.53
C GLU A 3 -29.27 7.58 10.27
N HIS A 4 -28.08 8.16 10.21
CA HIS A 4 -26.84 7.41 10.10
C HIS A 4 -26.36 7.04 11.51
N LYS A 5 -26.36 5.76 11.85
CA LYS A 5 -25.78 5.28 13.11
C LYS A 5 -24.25 5.34 13.01
N HIS A 6 -23.63 6.10 13.92
CA HIS A 6 -22.19 6.23 13.97
C HIS A 6 -21.51 4.85 14.07
N GLY A 7 -20.49 4.61 13.25
CA GLY A 7 -19.75 3.34 13.22
C GLY A 7 -20.40 2.20 12.43
N THR A 8 -21.56 2.41 11.79
CA THR A 8 -22.19 1.39 10.93
C THR A 8 -22.11 1.73 9.43
N MET A 9 -21.21 2.64 9.05
CA MET A 9 -20.92 2.91 7.65
C MET A 9 -20.23 1.69 7.03
N ASP A 10 -20.62 1.31 5.82
CA ASP A 10 -19.86 0.34 5.04
C ASP A 10 -18.48 0.91 4.71
N ILE A 11 -17.43 0.19 5.11
CA ILE A 11 -16.02 0.57 4.91
C ILE A 11 -15.27 -0.34 3.93
N SER A 12 -15.99 -1.16 3.15
CA SER A 12 -15.40 -2.14 2.23
C SER A 12 -14.42 -1.51 1.22
N VAL A 13 -14.68 -0.28 0.77
CA VAL A 13 -13.78 0.46 -0.12
C VAL A 13 -12.47 0.83 0.58
N GLN A 14 -12.54 1.26 1.83
CA GLN A 14 -11.40 1.66 2.65
C GLN A 14 -10.51 0.46 2.96
N GLU A 15 -11.11 -0.67 3.35
CA GLU A 15 -10.39 -1.92 3.60
C GLU A 15 -9.65 -2.40 2.35
N LYS A 16 -10.33 -2.45 1.20
CA LYS A 16 -9.72 -2.83 -0.08
C LYS A 16 -8.59 -1.89 -0.48
N THR A 17 -8.78 -0.59 -0.27
CA THR A 17 -7.76 0.42 -0.56
C THR A 17 -6.54 0.24 0.33
N PHE A 18 -6.73 -0.01 1.64
CA PHE A 18 -5.63 -0.25 2.57
C PHE A 18 -4.86 -1.53 2.21
N ALA A 19 -5.56 -2.62 1.89
CA ALA A 19 -4.92 -3.86 1.43
C ALA A 19 -4.08 -3.63 0.15
N GLY A 20 -4.63 -2.84 -0.80
CA GLY A 20 -3.90 -2.41 -1.99
C GLY A 20 -2.66 -1.58 -1.67
N PHE A 21 -2.80 -0.60 -0.77
CA PHE A 21 -1.69 0.25 -0.32
C PHE A 21 -0.55 -0.55 0.32
N VAL A 22 -0.86 -1.51 1.22
CA VAL A 22 0.15 -2.37 1.84
C VAL A 22 0.87 -3.20 0.79
N THR A 23 0.11 -3.82 -0.13
CA THR A 23 0.67 -4.63 -1.21
C THR A 23 1.60 -3.81 -2.12
N PHE A 24 1.17 -2.60 -2.50
CA PHE A 24 1.98 -1.69 -3.29
C PHE A 24 3.27 -1.30 -2.56
N THR A 25 3.16 -0.90 -1.30
CA THR A 25 4.29 -0.47 -0.46
C THR A 25 5.34 -1.57 -0.34
N VAL A 26 4.94 -2.81 -0.06
CA VAL A 26 5.86 -3.95 0.03
C VAL A 26 6.60 -4.17 -1.30
N ARG A 27 5.86 -4.20 -2.42
CA ARG A 27 6.47 -4.40 -3.76
C ARG A 27 7.41 -3.26 -4.14
N PHE A 28 7.06 -2.03 -3.77
CA PHE A 28 7.89 -0.85 -4.00
C PHE A 28 9.19 -0.89 -3.18
N CYS A 29 9.13 -1.25 -1.89
CA CYS A 29 10.31 -1.44 -1.07
C CYS A 29 11.25 -2.52 -1.62
N ILE A 30 10.69 -3.67 -2.06
CA ILE A 30 11.48 -4.73 -2.71
C ILE A 30 12.15 -4.20 -3.98
N ALA A 31 11.43 -3.47 -4.83
CA ALA A 31 11.99 -2.91 -6.05
C ALA A 31 13.14 -1.92 -5.77
N LEU A 32 12.98 -1.05 -4.76
CA LEU A 32 14.04 -0.12 -4.34
C LEU A 32 15.26 -0.85 -3.78
N ALA A 33 15.06 -1.90 -2.97
CA ALA A 33 16.15 -2.70 -2.45
C ALA A 33 16.94 -3.38 -3.58
N LEU A 34 16.24 -3.99 -4.55
CA LEU A 34 16.87 -4.59 -5.73
C LEU A 34 17.60 -3.54 -6.57
N PHE A 35 17.01 -2.37 -6.76
CA PHE A 35 17.63 -1.27 -7.48
C PHE A 35 18.90 -0.76 -6.78
N ALA A 36 18.87 -0.62 -5.45
CA ALA A 36 20.03 -0.22 -4.67
C ALA A 36 21.18 -1.25 -4.77
N VAL A 37 20.87 -2.55 -4.69
CA VAL A 37 21.86 -3.62 -4.89
C VAL A 37 22.42 -3.62 -6.31
N PHE A 38 21.56 -3.42 -7.32
CA PHE A 38 21.99 -3.31 -8.71
C PHE A 38 22.98 -2.14 -8.88
N LEU A 39 22.64 -0.95 -8.37
CA LEU A 39 23.56 0.19 -8.42
C LEU A 39 24.87 -0.09 -7.68
N ALA A 40 24.82 -0.73 -6.51
CA ALA A 40 26.02 -1.07 -5.76
C ALA A 40 26.98 -1.98 -6.56
N VAL A 41 26.44 -2.95 -7.32
CA VAL A 41 27.27 -3.88 -8.11
C VAL A 41 27.75 -3.27 -9.42
N PHE A 42 26.89 -2.53 -10.13
CA PHE A 42 27.14 -2.14 -11.53
C PHE A 42 27.51 -0.67 -11.71
N ALA A 43 27.26 0.19 -10.72
CA ALA A 43 27.63 1.61 -10.75
C ALA A 43 28.88 1.90 -9.89
N THR A 44 29.68 0.87 -9.56
CA THR A 44 31.06 0.99 -9.07
C THR A 44 32.00 1.22 -10.25
#